data_AF-A0A925H4Z0-F1
#
_entry.id   AF-A0A925H4Z0-F1
#
_cell.length_a   1.000
_cell.length_b   1.000
_cell.length_c   1.000
_cell.angle_alpha   90.00
_cell.angle_beta   90.00
_cell.angle_gamma   90.00
#
_symmetry.space_group_name_H-M   'P 1'
#
loop_
_entity.id
_entity.type
_entity.pdbx_description
1 polymer ?
#
loop_
_entity_poly.entity_id
_entity_poly.type
_entity_poly.pdbx_seq_one_letter_code
_entity_poly.pdbx_strand_id
1 'polypeptide(L)'
;MKFTDDKGKTGTLSFTIPAALTAFGVDLQEPSESNGLGPLLYKELRLTGAARVSGILKQGINGAARFQLILQGRGRGCTEAEDFKNWRLKITGARVSHAFYGSLDKPE
;
A
#
# COMPACT_ATOMS: atom_id res chain seq x y z
N MET A 1 9.80 8.14 3.09
CA MET A 1 10.57 7.78 1.89
C MET A 1 11.26 9.01 1.31
N LYS A 2 12.46 8.83 0.75
CA LYS A 2 13.23 9.86 0.03
C LYS A 2 13.37 9.45 -1.43
N PHE A 3 13.20 10.40 -2.33
CA PHE A 3 13.32 10.23 -3.77
C PHE A 3 14.35 11.21 -4.30
N THR A 4 15.06 10.81 -5.36
CA THR A 4 16.09 11.62 -6.02
C THR A 4 15.89 11.50 -7.53
N ASP A 5 15.91 12.61 -8.26
CA ASP A 5 15.88 12.62 -9.73
C ASP A 5 17.28 12.43 -10.34
N ASP A 6 17.34 12.31 -11.67
CA ASP A 6 18.57 12.19 -12.46
C ASP A 6 19.54 13.38 -12.31
N LYS A 7 19.03 14.53 -11.87
CA LYS A 7 19.77 15.77 -11.63
C LYS A 7 20.16 15.95 -10.16
N GLY A 8 19.91 14.95 -9.32
CA GLY A 8 20.24 14.97 -7.89
C GLY A 8 19.28 15.78 -7.02
N LYS A 9 18.17 16.30 -7.56
CA LYS A 9 17.15 16.97 -6.74
C LYS A 9 16.39 15.92 -5.94
N THR A 10 16.11 16.25 -4.69
CA THR A 10 15.47 15.33 -3.77
C THR A 10 14.06 15.76 -3.42
N GLY A 11 13.25 14.80 -2.97
CA GLY A 11 11.93 15.03 -2.39
C GLY A 11 11.64 13.99 -1.32
N THR A 12 10.80 14.35 -0.36
CA THR A 12 10.40 13.45 0.72
C THR A 12 8.90 13.25 0.72
N LEU A 13 8.51 12.03 1.07
CA LEU A 13 7.14 11.63 1.36
C LEU A 13 7.10 11.08 2.78
N SER A 14 6.25 11.70 3.61
CA SER A 14 6.08 11.33 5.01
C SER A 14 4.60 11.26 5.35
N PHE A 15 4.20 10.22 6.10
CA PHE A 15 2.86 10.03 6.62
C PHE A 15 2.94 9.25 7.93
N THR A 16 1.90 9.37 8.74
CA THR A 16 1.74 8.59 9.98
C THR A 16 0.84 7.40 9.69
N ILE A 17 1.17 6.24 10.26
CA ILE A 17 0.28 5.07 10.20
C ILE A 17 -1.01 5.40 10.95
N PRO A 18 -2.19 5.28 10.33
CA PRO A 18 -3.46 5.59 10.95
C PRO A 18 -3.81 4.54 12.00
N ALA A 19 -4.55 4.94 13.03
CA ALA A 19 -5.02 4.02 14.08
C ALA A 19 -6.03 2.99 13.56
N ALA A 20 -6.70 3.29 12.45
CA ALA A 20 -7.65 2.41 11.79
C ALA A 20 -7.16 2.00 10.40
N LEU A 21 -7.44 0.75 10.05
CA LEU A 21 -7.23 0.20 8.71
C LEU A 21 -8.50 -0.54 8.26
N THR A 22 -8.61 -0.80 6.97
CA THR A 22 -9.70 -1.61 6.41
C THR A 22 -9.12 -2.89 5.84
N ALA A 23 -9.65 -4.04 6.27
CA ALA A 23 -9.31 -5.33 5.73
C ALA A 23 -10.35 -5.78 4.69
N PHE A 24 -9.88 -6.38 3.60
CA PHE A 24 -10.71 -7.01 2.57
C PHE A 24 -10.23 -8.44 2.35
N GLY A 25 -11.18 -9.34 2.13
CA GLY A 25 -10.95 -10.72 1.72
C GLY A 25 -11.95 -11.09 0.63
N VAL A 26 -11.46 -11.64 -0.47
CA VAL A 26 -12.29 -12.07 -1.59
C VAL A 26 -11.91 -13.50 -1.97
N ASP A 27 -12.90 -14.38 -2.00
CA ASP A 27 -12.76 -15.70 -2.59
C ASP A 27 -12.86 -15.55 -4.12
N LEU A 28 -11.76 -15.81 -4.81
CA LEU A 28 -11.68 -15.74 -6.27
C LEU A 28 -12.15 -17.05 -6.94
N GLN A 29 -12.67 -18.00 -6.15
CA GLN A 29 -13.06 -19.35 -6.59
C GLN A 29 -11.91 -20.10 -7.29
N GLU A 30 -10.68 -19.83 -6.86
CA GLU A 30 -9.50 -20.54 -7.35
C GLU A 30 -9.52 -21.99 -6.83
N PRO A 31 -9.17 -22.99 -7.66
CA PRO A 31 -9.02 -24.36 -7.18
C PRO A 31 -7.98 -24.39 -6.05
N SER A 32 -8.42 -24.79 -4.86
CA SER A 32 -7.54 -24.93 -3.72
C SER A 32 -7.82 -26.26 -3.01
N GLU A 33 -6.77 -26.90 -2.51
CA GLU A 33 -6.96 -28.10 -1.70
C GLU A 33 -7.77 -27.75 -0.46
N SER A 34 -8.92 -28.42 -0.33
CA SER A 34 -9.79 -28.35 0.84
C SER A 34 -9.15 -29.15 1.97
N ASN A 35 -8.27 -28.49 2.73
CA ASN A 35 -7.63 -29.03 3.92
C ASN A 35 -8.36 -28.65 5.22
N GLY A 36 -9.64 -28.26 5.14
CA GLY A 36 -10.45 -27.83 6.29
C GLY A 36 -10.17 -26.41 6.80
N LEU A 37 -9.23 -25.68 6.19
CA LEU A 37 -8.84 -24.31 6.60
C LEU A 37 -9.63 -23.20 5.88
N GLY A 38 -10.70 -23.54 5.16
CA GLY A 38 -11.46 -22.60 4.33
C GLY A 38 -10.77 -22.25 2.99
N PRO A 39 -11.41 -21.43 2.13
CA PRO A 39 -10.87 -21.08 0.82
C PRO A 39 -9.60 -20.23 0.93
N LEU A 40 -8.78 -20.28 -0.13
CA LEU A 40 -7.68 -19.34 -0.31
C LEU A 40 -8.25 -17.99 -0.76
N LEU A 41 -8.09 -16.96 0.06
CA LEU A 41 -8.61 -15.62 -0.22
C LEU A 41 -7.54 -14.73 -0.82
N TYR A 42 -7.92 -13.90 -1.79
CA TYR A 42 -7.21 -12.66 -2.06
C TYR A 42 -7.46 -11.69 -0.90
N LYS A 43 -6.39 -11.09 -0.37
CA LYS A 43 -6.46 -10.21 0.80
C LYS A 43 -5.87 -8.84 0.52
N GLU A 44 -6.49 -7.83 1.11
CA GLU A 44 -5.93 -6.48 1.18
C GLU A 44 -6.04 -5.88 2.58
N LEU A 45 -4.99 -5.17 3.00
CA LEU A 45 -5.06 -4.18 4.08
C LEU A 45 -4.90 -2.79 3.48
N ARG A 46 -5.89 -1.93 3.72
CA ARG A 46 -5.90 -0.56 3.21
C ARG A 46 -5.74 0.44 4.35
N LEU A 47 -4.71 1.27 4.24
CA LEU A 47 -4.44 2.38 5.14
C LEU A 47 -4.55 3.67 4.35
N THR A 48 -5.29 4.65 4.88
CA THR A 48 -5.43 5.96 4.24
C THR A 48 -5.25 7.09 5.25
N GLY A 49 -4.76 8.23 4.79
CA GLY A 49 -4.57 9.38 5.66
C GLY A 49 -3.93 10.57 4.95
N ALA A 50 -3.55 11.56 5.75
CA ALA A 50 -2.83 12.73 5.27
C ALA A 50 -1.36 12.38 5.00
N ALA A 51 -0.80 12.98 3.97
CA ALA A 51 0.61 12.90 3.63
C ALA A 51 1.24 14.30 3.55
N ARG A 52 2.53 14.37 3.88
CA ARG A 52 3.37 15.54 3.64
C ARG A 52 4.36 15.20 2.53
N VAL A 53 4.48 16.10 1.57
CA VAL A 53 5.29 15.90 0.38
C VAL A 53 6.18 17.12 0.15
N SER A 54 7.43 16.89 -0.22
CA SER A 54 8.41 17.95 -0.47
C SER A 54 9.21 17.71 -1.76
N GLY A 55 9.92 18.75 -2.19
CA GLY A 55 10.87 18.67 -3.30
C GLY A 55 10.23 18.25 -4.62
N ILE A 56 10.84 17.29 -5.32
CA ILE A 56 10.43 16.86 -6.66
C ILE A 56 8.98 16.34 -6.73
N LEU A 57 8.44 15.83 -5.62
CA LEU A 57 7.07 15.31 -5.55
C LEU A 57 6.03 16.38 -5.22
N LYS A 58 6.43 17.60 -4.90
CA LYS A 58 5.50 18.70 -4.57
C LYS A 58 4.83 19.29 -5.81
N GLN A 59 5.43 19.14 -6.99
CA GLN A 59 4.86 19.66 -8.23
C GLN A 59 3.48 19.02 -8.49
N GLY A 60 2.42 19.84 -8.52
CA GLY A 60 1.04 19.38 -8.68
C GLY A 60 0.31 19.03 -7.38
N ILE A 61 1.01 19.02 -6.24
CA ILE A 61 0.44 18.92 -4.89
C ILE A 61 0.39 20.33 -4.27
N ASN A 62 -0.59 21.12 -4.69
CA ASN A 62 -0.91 22.39 -4.03
C ASN A 62 -1.96 22.11 -2.93
N GLY A 63 -1.53 22.08 -1.68
CA GLY A 63 -2.41 21.85 -0.52
C GLY A 63 -2.23 20.48 0.13
N ALA A 64 -3.30 19.95 0.73
CA ALA A 64 -3.28 18.68 1.45
C ALA A 64 -3.09 17.49 0.49
N ALA A 65 -2.05 16.69 0.72
CA ALA A 65 -1.89 15.40 0.06
C ALA A 65 -2.56 14.29 0.88
N ARG A 66 -3.09 13.28 0.20
CA ARG A 66 -3.57 12.05 0.84
C ARG A 66 -2.74 10.87 0.35
N PHE A 67 -2.49 9.92 1.24
CA PHE A 67 -1.95 8.62 0.87
C PHE A 67 -3.02 7.53 0.96
N GLN A 68 -2.82 6.50 0.16
CA GLN A 68 -3.45 5.20 0.29
C GLN A 68 -2.37 4.13 0.13
N LEU A 69 -2.07 3.41 1.22
CA LEU A 69 -1.21 2.24 1.21
C LEU A 69 -2.10 0.99 1.18
N ILE A 70 -1.85 0.11 0.23
CA ILE A 70 -2.53 -1.18 0.10
C ILE A 70 -1.47 -2.26 0.20
N LEU A 71 -1.57 -3.10 1.22
CA LEU A 71 -0.83 -4.36 1.31
C LEU A 71 -1.71 -5.43 0.70
N GLN A 72 -1.16 -6.27 -0.17
CA GLN A 72 -1.92 -7.27 -0.93
C GLN A 72 -1.20 -8.61 -0.97
N GLY A 73 -2.01 -9.67 -0.97
CA GLY A 73 -1.50 -11.03 -1.10
C GLY A 73 -2.61 -12.07 -0.98
N ARG A 74 -2.26 -13.25 -0.48
CA ARG A 74 -3.18 -14.40 -0.40
C ARG A 74 -2.99 -15.12 0.94
N GLY A 75 -4.10 -15.58 1.50
CA GLY A 75 -4.11 -16.32 2.76
C GLY A 75 -5.46 -16.93 3.06
N ARG A 76 -5.56 -17.72 4.14
CA ARG A 76 -6.81 -18.39 4.54
C ARG A 76 -7.62 -17.56 5.54
N GLY A 77 -8.44 -18.14 6.42
CA GLY A 77 -9.43 -17.41 7.22
C GLY A 77 -8.89 -16.23 8.05
N CYS A 78 -7.77 -16.40 8.76
CA CYS A 78 -7.18 -15.36 9.60
C CYS A 78 -6.29 -14.41 8.80
N THR A 79 -6.27 -13.11 9.12
CA THR A 79 -5.32 -12.16 8.51
C THR A 79 -3.98 -12.24 9.22
N GLU A 80 -2.95 -12.70 8.52
CA GLU A 80 -1.58 -12.87 9.02
C GLU A 80 -0.61 -11.98 8.23
N ALA A 81 0.53 -11.62 8.82
CA ALA A 81 1.48 -10.71 8.17
C ALA A 81 2.10 -11.37 6.92
N GLU A 82 2.30 -12.68 6.99
CA GLU A 82 2.87 -13.54 5.97
C GLU A 82 2.01 -13.62 4.72
N ASP A 83 0.71 -13.33 4.83
CA ASP A 83 -0.24 -13.34 3.72
C ASP A 83 0.09 -12.27 2.68
N PHE A 84 0.69 -11.14 3.10
CA PHE A 84 0.93 -9.99 2.25
C PHE A 84 2.31 -10.08 1.59
N LYS A 85 2.34 -9.99 0.25
CA LYS A 85 3.57 -10.12 -0.55
C LYS A 85 3.92 -8.87 -1.33
N ASN A 86 2.94 -8.03 -1.61
CA ASN A 86 3.15 -6.81 -2.39
C ASN A 86 2.49 -5.63 -1.69
N TRP A 87 2.96 -4.44 -2.05
CA TRP A 87 2.37 -3.20 -1.59
C TRP A 87 2.22 -2.21 -2.76
N ARG A 88 1.20 -1.35 -2.63
CA ARG A 88 0.98 -0.19 -3.50
C ARG A 88 0.77 1.03 -2.63
N LEU A 89 1.55 2.07 -2.87
CA LEU A 89 1.40 3.37 -2.22
C LEU A 89 0.96 4.40 -3.25
N LYS A 90 -0.26 4.90 -3.12
CA LYS A 90 -0.79 5.98 -3.95
C LYS A 90 -0.78 7.29 -3.18
N ILE A 91 -0.24 8.34 -3.78
CA ILE A 91 -0.27 9.71 -3.26
C ILE A 91 -1.08 10.58 -4.20
N THR A 92 -2.11 11.21 -3.66
CA THR A 92 -3.02 12.08 -4.43
C THR A 92 -2.96 13.49 -3.89
N GLY A 93 -2.72 14.45 -4.78
CA GLY A 93 -2.87 15.89 -4.54
C GLY A 93 -3.95 16.48 -5.46
N ALA A 94 -4.07 17.81 -5.45
CA ALA A 94 -5.12 18.51 -6.21
C ALA A 94 -5.04 18.31 -7.73
N ARG A 95 -3.84 18.15 -8.30
CA ARG A 95 -3.62 18.05 -9.76
C ARG A 95 -2.71 16.88 -10.17
N VAL A 96 -2.29 16.06 -9.22
CA VAL A 96 -1.34 14.98 -9.48
C VAL A 96 -1.68 13.75 -8.66
N SER A 97 -1.40 12.58 -9.25
CA SER A 97 -1.51 11.28 -8.60
C SER A 97 -0.27 10.46 -8.94
N HIS A 98 0.51 10.09 -7.92
CA HIS A 98 1.64 9.18 -8.05
C HIS A 98 1.29 7.82 -7.44
N ALA A 99 1.75 6.74 -8.06
CA ALA A 99 1.63 5.40 -7.53
C ALA A 99 3.00 4.73 -7.53
N PHE A 100 3.35 4.15 -6.39
CA PHE A 100 4.55 3.38 -6.18
C PHE A 100 4.15 1.94 -5.86
N TYR A 101 4.99 1.00 -6.28
CA TYR A 101 4.75 -0.43 -6.17
C TYR A 101 6.01 -1.09 -5.66
N GLY A 102 5.85 -2.16 -4.89
CA GLY A 102 6.96 -3.00 -4.48
C GLY A 102 6.47 -4.32 -3.90
N SER A 103 7.44 -5.18 -3.63
CA SER A 103 7.23 -6.43 -2.91
C SER A 103 7.62 -6.24 -1.44
N LEU A 104 7.05 -7.07 -0.58
CA LEU A 104 7.47 -7.24 0.80
C LEU A 104 8.43 -8.41 0.85
N ASP A 105 9.58 -8.21 1.49
CA ASP A 105 10.48 -9.31 1.81
C ASP A 105 9.79 -10.25 2.81
N LYS A 106 10.25 -11.49 2.87
CA LYS A 106 9.75 -12.42 3.89
C LYS A 106 10.04 -11.82 5.26
N PRO A 107 9.09 -11.79 6.20
CA PRO A 107 9.39 -11.43 7.58
C PRO A 107 10.50 -12.36 8.09
N GLU A 108 11.56 -11.77 8.66
CA GLU A 108 12.65 -12.49 9.33
C GLU A 108 12.17 -13.12 10.65
#